data_AF-A0A7H0FMD2-F1
#
_entry.id   AF-A0A7H0FMD2-F1
#
_cell.length_a   1.000
_cell.length_b   1.000
_cell.length_c   1.000
_cell.angle_alpha   90.00
_cell.angle_beta   90.00
_cell.angle_gamma   90.00
#
_symmetry.space_group_name_H-M   'P 1'
#
loop_
_entity.id
_entity.type
_entity.pdbx_description
1 polymer ?
#
loop_
_entity_poly.entity_id
_entity_poly.type
_entity_poly.pdbx_seq_one_letter_code
_entity_poly.pdbx_strand_id
1 'polypeptide(L)'
;MERKIELTLRIDGEEKTFTQDFVPFSKRSDYIRLEKELEESAKKQGKEPIEEDYLDMQIQFVADLFDEKEVTKESIMNGLDSLDIGKIWDIVRHRVLGFSKEDDEAAKKAMAEEI
;
A
#
# COMPACT_ATOMS: atom_id res chain seq x y z
N MET A 1 6.19 11.75 13.02
CA MET A 1 5.49 10.79 12.12
C MET A 1 4.16 11.39 11.70
N GLU A 2 4.04 11.75 10.43
CA GLU A 2 2.78 12.22 9.84
C GLU A 2 1.76 11.08 9.83
N ARG A 3 0.56 11.33 10.37
CA ARG A 3 -0.50 10.32 10.52
C ARG A 3 -1.46 10.27 9.32
N LYS A 4 -1.45 11.32 8.51
CA LYS A 4 -2.33 11.45 7.35
C LYS A 4 -1.83 10.56 6.22
N ILE A 5 -2.73 9.76 5.68
CA ILE A 5 -2.60 9.12 4.37
C ILE A 5 -3.21 10.08 3.36
N GLU A 6 -2.51 10.29 2.24
CA GLU A 6 -3.05 11.02 1.09
C GLU A 6 -2.93 10.13 -0.15
N LEU A 7 -4.02 10.05 -0.91
CA LEU A 7 -4.07 9.29 -2.15
C LEU A 7 -4.76 10.16 -3.21
N THR A 8 -4.00 10.54 -4.23
CA THR A 8 -4.50 11.31 -5.37
C THR A 8 -4.75 10.36 -6.54
N LEU A 9 -5.98 10.36 -7.05
CA LEU A 9 -6.42 9.53 -8.16
C LEU A 9 -7.05 10.41 -9.25
N ARG A 10 -6.87 10.03 -10.51
CA ARG A 10 -7.63 10.57 -11.63
C ARG A 10 -8.90 9.76 -11.83
N ILE A 11 -10.06 10.37 -11.57
CA ILE A 11 -11.39 9.76 -11.69
C ILE A 11 -12.20 10.63 -12.64
N ASP A 12 -12.77 10.03 -13.69
CA ASP A 12 -13.54 10.73 -14.73
C ASP A 12 -12.79 11.91 -15.38
N GLY A 13 -11.46 11.82 -15.46
CA GLY A 13 -10.60 12.86 -16.02
C GLY A 13 -10.24 13.98 -15.06
N GLU A 14 -10.76 13.97 -13.83
CA GLU A 14 -10.46 14.96 -12.79
C GLU A 14 -9.56 14.35 -11.70
N GLU A 15 -8.62 15.14 -11.18
CA GLU A 15 -7.80 14.74 -10.04
C GLU A 15 -8.58 14.95 -8.74
N LYS A 16 -8.71 13.87 -7.97
CA LYS A 16 -9.31 13.87 -6.64
C LYS A 16 -8.30 13.38 -5.62
N THR A 17 -8.22 14.05 -4.48
CA THR A 17 -7.33 13.65 -3.37
C THR A 17 -8.17 13.20 -2.19
N PHE A 18 -7.94 11.97 -1.77
CA PHE A 18 -8.58 11.33 -0.62
C PHE A 18 -7.63 11.31 0.56
N THR A 19 -8.15 11.46 1.77
CA THR A 19 -7.33 11.55 2.97
C THR A 19 -7.91 10.77 4.12
N GLN A 20 -7.06 10.03 4.84
CA GLN A 20 -7.46 9.25 6.02
C GLN A 20 -6.39 9.40 7.10
N ASP A 21 -6.77 9.59 8.36
CA ASP A 21 -5.82 9.84 9.46
C ASP A 21 -5.83 8.77 10.56
N PHE A 22 -6.76 7.82 10.48
CA PHE A 22 -6.93 6.76 11.46
C PHE A 22 -6.90 5.37 10.82
N VAL A 23 -5.87 4.59 11.15
CA VAL A 23 -5.78 3.16 10.80
C VAL A 23 -5.91 2.36 12.09
N PRO A 24 -7.01 1.61 12.29
CA PRO A 24 -7.16 0.74 13.45
C PRO A 24 -6.06 -0.32 13.52
N PHE A 25 -5.62 -0.69 14.73
CA PHE A 25 -4.63 -1.76 14.90
C PHE A 25 -5.07 -3.09 14.28
N SER A 26 -6.38 -3.36 14.22
CA SER A 26 -6.91 -4.56 13.55
C SER A 26 -6.49 -4.65 12.09
N LYS A 27 -6.37 -3.53 11.37
CA LYS A 27 -5.93 -3.50 9.98
C LYS A 27 -4.50 -4.00 9.81
N ARG A 28 -3.62 -3.79 10.80
CA ARG A 28 -2.28 -4.40 10.82
C ARG A 28 -2.37 -5.92 10.87
N SER A 29 -3.18 -6.45 11.77
CA SER A 29 -3.39 -7.90 11.89
C SER A 29 -4.04 -8.48 10.64
N ASP A 30 -4.99 -7.77 10.03
CA ASP A 30 -5.63 -8.16 8.77
C ASP A 30 -4.62 -8.24 7.64
N TYR A 31 -3.75 -7.23 7.48
CA TYR A 31 -2.71 -7.23 6.44
C TYR A 31 -1.75 -8.41 6.57
N ILE A 32 -1.23 -8.66 7.78
CA ILE A 32 -0.32 -9.80 8.04
C ILE A 32 -1.01 -11.14 7.73
N ARG A 33 -2.30 -11.25 8.03
CA ARG A 33 -3.09 -12.44 7.69
C ARG A 33 -3.23 -12.58 6.17
N LEU A 34 -3.54 -11.51 5.45
CA LEU A 34 -3.69 -11.54 3.99
C LEU A 34 -2.39 -11.98 3.29
N GLU A 35 -1.23 -11.46 3.70
CA GLU A 35 0.07 -11.90 3.15
C GLU A 35 0.29 -13.39 3.36
N LYS A 36 0.03 -13.88 4.58
CA LYS A 36 0.16 -15.31 4.89
C LYS A 36 -0.82 -16.17 4.10
N GLU A 37 -2.07 -15.73 3.95
CA GLU A 37 -3.09 -16.43 3.16
C GLU A 37 -2.70 -16.49 1.68
N LEU A 38 -2.11 -15.42 1.14
CA LEU A 38 -1.60 -15.38 -0.22
C LEU A 38 -0.48 -16.41 -0.43
N GLU A 39 0.51 -16.42 0.46
CA GLU A 39 1.62 -17.39 0.44
C GLU A 39 1.12 -18.84 0.57
N GLU A 40 0.21 -19.12 1.51
CA GLU A 40 -0.36 -20.45 1.70
C GLU A 40 -1.19 -20.89 0.47
N SER A 41 -1.91 -19.98 -0.17
CA SER A 41 -2.68 -20.24 -1.39
C SER A 41 -1.78 -20.61 -2.56
N ALA A 42 -0.71 -19.83 -2.80
CA ALA A 42 0.27 -20.14 -3.84
C ALA A 42 0.94 -21.49 -3.60
N LYS A 43 1.35 -21.77 -2.34
CA LYS A 43 1.98 -23.03 -1.96
C LYS A 43 1.08 -24.23 -2.19
N LYS A 44 -0.23 -24.13 -1.91
CA LYS A 44 -1.21 -25.19 -2.21
C LYS A 44 -1.31 -25.50 -3.70
N GLN A 45 -0.98 -24.53 -4.56
CA GLN A 45 -0.92 -24.69 -6.01
C GLN A 45 0.48 -25.10 -6.51
N GLY A 46 1.43 -25.35 -5.61
CA GLY A 46 2.80 -25.71 -5.96
C GLY A 46 3.60 -24.54 -6.58
N LYS A 47 3.24 -23.30 -6.24
CA LYS A 47 3.87 -22.07 -6.75
C LYS A 47 4.26 -21.16 -5.59
N GLU A 48 5.05 -20.14 -5.89
CA GLU A 48 5.28 -18.99 -5.02
C GLU A 48 4.46 -17.80 -5.55
N PRO A 49 3.97 -16.88 -4.69
CA PRO A 49 3.32 -15.68 -5.16
C PRO A 49 4.30 -14.82 -5.96
N ILE A 50 3.82 -14.20 -7.03
CA ILE A 50 4.59 -13.24 -7.81
C ILE A 50 4.35 -11.81 -7.28
N GLU A 51 5.19 -10.86 -7.69
CA GLU A 51 5.08 -9.45 -7.30
C GLU A 51 3.68 -8.86 -7.58
N GLU A 52 3.08 -9.23 -8.71
CA GLU A 52 1.73 -8.81 -9.09
C GLU A 52 0.66 -9.29 -8.11
N ASP A 53 0.80 -10.50 -7.53
CA ASP A 53 -0.15 -11.02 -6.54
C ASP A 53 -0.13 -10.16 -5.26
N TYR A 54 1.06 -9.77 -4.81
CA TYR A 54 1.22 -8.89 -3.65
C TYR A 54 0.67 -7.49 -3.95
N LEU A 55 0.99 -6.94 -5.12
CA LEU A 55 0.52 -5.62 -5.52
C LEU A 55 -1.01 -5.57 -5.58
N ASP A 56 -1.64 -6.58 -6.18
CA ASP A 56 -3.11 -6.69 -6.28
C ASP A 56 -3.78 -6.72 -4.90
N MET A 57 -3.24 -7.53 -3.99
CA MET A 57 -3.68 -7.61 -2.59
C MET A 57 -3.48 -6.28 -1.86
N GLN A 58 -2.34 -5.62 -2.05
CA GLN A 58 -2.03 -4.34 -1.40
C GLN A 58 -2.94 -3.22 -1.89
N ILE A 59 -3.24 -3.14 -3.20
CA ILE A 59 -4.16 -2.15 -3.75
C ILE A 59 -5.56 -2.33 -3.16
N GLN A 60 -6.06 -3.57 -3.11
CA GLN A 60 -7.35 -3.86 -2.48
C GLN A 60 -7.35 -3.45 -1.00
N PHE A 61 -6.31 -3.83 -0.27
CA PHE A 61 -6.19 -3.49 1.14
C PHE A 61 -6.16 -1.98 1.38
N VAL A 62 -5.41 -1.23 0.57
CA VAL A 62 -5.33 0.23 0.66
C VAL A 62 -6.69 0.86 0.37
N ALA A 63 -7.42 0.36 -0.64
CA ALA A 63 -8.79 0.83 -0.89
C ALA A 63 -9.69 0.66 0.35
N ASP A 64 -9.60 -0.50 1.02
CA ASP A 64 -10.37 -0.82 2.23
C ASP A 64 -9.95 -0.02 3.48
N LEU A 65 -8.93 0.84 3.40
CA LEU A 65 -8.55 1.78 4.46
C LEU A 65 -9.33 3.08 4.40
N PHE A 66 -9.85 3.46 3.24
CA PHE A 66 -10.58 4.71 3.05
C PHE A 66 -12.07 4.51 3.30
N ASP A 67 -12.71 5.51 3.91
CA ASP A 67 -14.16 5.50 4.15
C ASP A 67 -14.93 5.96 2.90
N GLU A 68 -14.24 6.68 2.00
CA GLU A 68 -14.77 7.19 0.75
C GLU A 68 -15.03 6.05 -0.23
N LYS A 69 -16.31 5.83 -0.57
CA LYS A 69 -16.75 4.80 -1.53
C LYS A 69 -16.16 4.92 -2.93
N GLU A 70 -15.64 6.11 -3.28
CA GLU A 70 -14.96 6.34 -4.55
C GLU A 70 -13.57 5.68 -4.58
N VAL A 71 -12.95 5.45 -3.42
CA VAL A 71 -11.65 4.78 -3.31
C VAL A 71 -11.87 3.27 -3.33
N THR A 72 -11.96 2.73 -4.54
CA THR A 72 -12.04 1.30 -4.82
C THR A 72 -10.74 0.79 -5.42
N LYS A 73 -10.51 -0.52 -5.37
CA LYS A 73 -9.39 -1.15 -6.10
C LYS A 73 -9.33 -0.71 -7.57
N GLU A 74 -10.48 -0.70 -8.24
CA GLU A 74 -10.59 -0.28 -9.64
C GLU A 74 -10.21 1.19 -9.84
N SER A 75 -10.67 2.09 -8.96
CA SER A 75 -10.30 3.51 -9.01
C SER A 75 -8.80 3.72 -8.80
N ILE A 76 -8.16 2.91 -7.95
CA ILE A 76 -6.72 2.99 -7.71
C ILE A 76 -5.96 2.47 -8.93
N MET A 77 -6.33 1.30 -9.47
CA MET A 77 -5.66 0.70 -10.63
C MET A 77 -5.73 1.60 -11.87
N ASN A 78 -6.84 2.31 -12.08
CA ASN A 78 -7.04 3.15 -13.26
C ASN A 78 -6.67 4.62 -13.05
N GLY A 79 -6.70 5.09 -11.80
CA GLY A 79 -6.55 6.50 -11.45
C GLY A 79 -5.22 6.88 -10.83
N LEU A 80 -4.46 5.93 -10.28
CA LEU A 80 -3.12 6.20 -9.75
C LEU A 80 -2.13 6.40 -10.90
N ASP A 81 -1.30 7.44 -10.83
CA ASP A 81 -0.21 7.59 -11.79
C ASP A 81 0.78 6.43 -11.65
N SER A 82 1.20 5.85 -12.77
CA SER A 82 2.17 4.74 -12.78
C SER A 82 3.49 5.07 -12.07
N LEU A 83 3.89 6.34 -12.04
CA LEU A 83 5.09 6.80 -11.32
C LEU A 83 4.90 6.82 -9.80
N ASP A 84 3.65 6.79 -9.34
CA ASP A 84 3.25 6.83 -7.94
C ASP A 84 2.98 5.43 -7.36
N ILE A 85 3.31 4.34 -8.07
CA ILE A 85 3.04 2.97 -7.61
C ILE A 85 3.62 2.66 -6.22
N GLY A 86 4.77 3.27 -5.89
CA GLY A 86 5.40 3.16 -4.57
C GLY A 86 4.52 3.66 -3.42
N LYS A 87 3.56 4.56 -3.68
CA LYS A 87 2.64 5.07 -2.65
C LYS A 87 1.81 3.97 -2.01
N ILE A 88 1.42 2.94 -2.76
CA ILE A 88 0.65 1.81 -2.23
C ILE A 88 1.45 1.09 -1.13
N TRP A 89 2.71 0.77 -1.43
CA TRP A 89 3.59 0.13 -0.46
C TRP A 89 3.96 1.07 0.69
N ASP A 90 4.21 2.35 0.43
CA ASP A 90 4.54 3.32 1.48
C ASP A 90 3.40 3.47 2.50
N ILE A 91 2.13 3.46 2.05
CA ILE A 91 0.96 3.48 2.93
C ILE A 91 0.98 2.25 3.83
N VAL A 92 1.12 1.06 3.25
CA VAL A 92 1.17 -0.20 4.01
C VAL A 92 2.35 -0.18 5.00
N ARG A 93 3.56 0.03 4.50
CA ARG A 93 4.80 -0.02 5.27
C ARG A 93 4.80 0.94 6.46
N HIS A 94 4.43 2.21 6.23
CA HIS A 94 4.57 3.22 7.27
C HIS A 94 3.32 3.39 8.13
N ARG A 95 2.12 3.28 7.54
CA ARG A 95 0.87 3.58 8.25
C ARG A 95 0.23 2.34 8.86
N VAL A 96 0.45 1.16 8.26
CA VAL A 96 -0.13 -0.10 8.73
C VAL A 96 0.90 -0.89 9.54
N LEU A 97 2.10 -1.08 8.98
CA LEU A 97 3.17 -1.86 9.60
C LEU A 97 4.08 -1.03 10.52
N GLY A 98 3.97 0.30 10.49
CA GLY A 98 4.63 1.19 11.45
C GLY A 98 6.15 1.28 11.29
N PHE A 99 6.69 0.94 10.11
CA PHE A 99 8.10 1.16 9.81
C PHE A 99 8.39 2.67 9.75
N SER A 100 9.55 3.08 10.26
CA SER A 100 9.97 4.48 10.30
C SER A 100 10.38 4.97 8.90
N LYS A 101 9.78 6.08 8.45
CA LYS A 101 10.24 6.78 7.23
C LYS A 101 11.68 7.28 7.39
N GLU A 102 12.02 7.77 8.57
CA GLU A 102 13.34 8.32 8.88
C GLU A 102 14.43 7.25 8.79
N ASP A 103 14.13 6.02 9.23
CA ASP A 103 15.08 4.90 9.17
C ASP A 103 15.30 4.46 7.70
N ASP A 104 14.23 4.43 6.90
CA ASP A 104 14.33 4.08 5.48
C ASP A 104 15.11 5.15 4.68
N GLU A 105 14.91 6.43 4.98
CA GLU A 105 15.68 7.53 4.37
C GLU A 105 17.15 7.49 4.78
N ALA A 106 17.44 7.22 6.06
CA ALA A 106 18.80 7.04 6.54
C ALA A 106 19.50 5.86 5.86
N ALA A 107 18.81 4.73 5.70
CA ALA A 107 19.34 3.57 5.00
C ALA A 107 19.62 3.85 3.52
N LYS A 108 18.69 4.53 2.81
CA LYS A 108 18.89 4.95 1.42
C LYS A 108 20.11 5.87 1.26
N LYS A 109 20.28 6.83 2.17
CA LYS A 109 21.41 7.75 2.16
C LYS A 109 22.74 7.02 2.40
N ALA A 110 22.79 6.11 3.36
CA ALA A 110 23.99 5.31 3.63
C ALA A 110 24.40 4.48 2.42
N MET A 111 23.45 3.84 1.73
CA MET A 111 23.73 3.07 0.51
C MET A 111 24.20 3.95 -0.66
N ALA A 112 23.72 5.19 -0.76
CA ALA A 112 24.14 6.12 -1.82
C ALA A 112 25.53 6.72 -1.58
N GLU A 113 25.99 6.78 -0.32
CA GLU A 113 27.33 7.25 0.07
C GLU A 113 28.41 6.16 -0.09
N GLU A 114 28.02 4.89 -0.27
CA GLU A 114 28.92 3.75 -0.53
C GLU A 114 29.20 3.50 -2.04
N ILE A 115 28.62 4.30 -2.94
CA ILE A 115 28.79 4.23 -4.42
C ILE A 115 29.68 5.37 -4.91
#